data_AF-M0MXG0-F1
#
_entry.id   AF-M0MXG0-F1
#
_cell.length_a   1.000
_cell.length_b   1.000
_cell.length_c   1.000
_cell.angle_alpha   90.00
_cell.angle_beta   90.00
_cell.angle_gamma   90.00
#
_symmetry.space_group_name_H-M   'P 1'
#
loop_
_entity.id
_entity.type
_entity.pdbx_description
1 polymer ?
#
loop_
_entity_poly.entity_id
_entity_poly.type
_entity_poly.pdbx_seq_one_letter_code
_entity_poly.pdbx_strand_id
1 'polypeptide(L)'
;MATRTDDLPDHLFEQGPILVVGFILLWAFWAVFFVFEYVGDDIRFSAFLLALVGGMLVGVGYGHWHRRTETGRRADRWYRNASLNRKAAFVLVAAIAMIGVIYLTVTLGISSLLLEAALFGAALTNHLVDIGVVHSHARAHGSV
;
A
#
# COMPACT_ATOMS: atom_id res chain seq x y z
N MET A 1 9.20 -20.91 26.33
CA MET A 1 9.84 -20.29 25.15
C MET A 1 8.86 -19.26 24.64
N ALA A 2 9.00 -17.99 25.04
CA ALA A 2 8.07 -16.94 24.70
C ALA A 2 8.26 -16.57 23.22
N THR A 3 7.32 -17.00 22.37
CA THR A 3 7.30 -16.70 20.95
C THR A 3 7.09 -15.21 20.74
N ARG A 4 8.13 -14.57 20.20
CA ARG A 4 8.23 -13.17 19.79
C ARG A 4 7.06 -12.79 18.88
N THR A 5 6.05 -12.15 19.46
CA THR A 5 4.93 -11.53 18.73
C THR A 5 5.32 -10.24 18.01
N ASP A 6 6.53 -9.72 18.25
CA ASP A 6 7.03 -8.44 17.71
C ASP A 6 7.16 -8.38 16.16
N ASP A 7 7.05 -9.52 15.47
CA ASP A 7 7.21 -9.63 14.02
C ASP A 7 5.88 -9.55 13.24
N LEU A 8 4.74 -9.47 13.92
CA LEU A 8 3.45 -9.23 13.28
C LEU A 8 3.22 -7.72 13.10
N PRO A 9 2.63 -7.27 11.99
CA PRO A 9 2.34 -5.85 11.80
C PRO A 9 1.23 -5.41 12.77
N ASP A 10 1.61 -4.81 13.91
CA ASP A 10 0.69 -4.38 14.97
C ASP A 10 -0.40 -3.42 14.47
N HIS A 11 -0.10 -2.65 13.42
CA HIS A 11 -1.03 -1.70 12.81
C HIS A 11 -2.27 -2.34 12.18
N LEU A 12 -2.23 -3.64 11.83
CA LEU A 12 -3.41 -4.38 11.35
C LEU A 12 -4.41 -4.69 12.48
N PHE A 13 -3.95 -4.73 13.73
CA PHE A 13 -4.80 -4.93 14.89
C PHE A 13 -5.36 -3.60 15.43
N GLU A 14 -4.68 -2.48 15.18
CA GLU A 14 -5.12 -1.13 15.55
C GLU A 14 -6.09 -0.50 14.53
N GLN A 15 -5.90 -0.78 13.23
CA GLN A 15 -6.82 -0.35 12.17
C GLN A 15 -8.03 -1.30 12.13
N GLY A 16 -9.10 -0.94 12.82
CA GLY A 16 -10.30 -1.77 12.89
C GLY A 16 -10.79 -2.23 11.51
N PRO A 17 -11.34 -3.46 11.38
CA PRO A 17 -11.72 -4.08 10.09
C PRO A 17 -12.67 -3.23 9.24
N ILE A 18 -13.42 -2.31 9.88
CA ILE A 18 -14.28 -1.32 9.23
C ILE A 18 -13.49 -0.36 8.32
N LEU A 19 -12.31 0.08 8.73
CA LEU A 19 -11.49 0.99 7.91
C LEU A 19 -10.95 0.29 6.67
N VAL A 20 -10.56 -0.97 6.80
CA VAL A 20 -10.08 -1.81 5.69
C VAL A 20 -11.20 -2.08 4.70
N VAL A 21 -12.38 -2.50 5.17
CA VAL A 21 -13.55 -2.75 4.32
C VAL A 21 -14.02 -1.45 3.66
N GLY A 22 -14.07 -0.35 4.41
CA GLY A 22 -14.43 0.97 3.87
C GLY A 22 -13.46 1.44 2.79
N PHE A 23 -12.16 1.25 2.98
CA PHE A 23 -11.14 1.58 2.00
C PHE A 23 -11.31 0.74 0.72
N ILE A 24 -11.50 -0.58 0.83
CA ILE A 24 -11.71 -1.46 -0.33
C ILE A 24 -12.99 -1.09 -1.09
N LEU A 25 -14.09 -0.84 -0.40
CA LEU A 25 -15.38 -0.49 -1.03
C LEU A 25 -15.34 0.87 -1.72
N LEU A 26 -14.80 1.89 -1.06
CA LEU A 26 -14.61 3.22 -1.65
C LEU A 26 -13.79 3.12 -2.93
N TRP A 27 -12.81 2.22 -2.95
CA TRP A 27 -11.96 2.04 -4.12
C TRP A 27 -12.56 1.19 -5.23
N ALA A 28 -13.33 0.15 -4.89
CA ALA A 28 -14.12 -0.56 -5.89
C ALA A 28 -15.08 0.42 -6.61
N PHE A 29 -15.68 1.35 -5.85
CA PHE A 29 -16.52 2.40 -6.41
C PHE A 29 -15.74 3.37 -7.30
N TRP A 30 -14.58 3.86 -6.84
CA TRP A 30 -13.68 4.72 -7.63
C TRP A 30 -13.24 4.04 -8.94
N ALA A 31 -12.73 2.80 -8.86
CA ALA A 31 -12.23 2.06 -10.01
C ALA A 31 -13.32 1.83 -11.05
N VAL A 32 -14.53 1.47 -10.62
CA VAL A 32 -15.67 1.31 -11.52
C VAL A 32 -16.00 2.63 -12.22
N PHE A 33 -16.07 3.74 -11.47
CA PHE A 33 -16.37 5.06 -12.05
C PHE A 33 -15.33 5.51 -13.09
N PHE A 34 -14.05 5.32 -12.80
CA PHE A 34 -12.98 5.74 -13.70
C PHE A 34 -12.75 4.78 -14.87
N VAL A 35 -13.03 3.49 -14.71
CA VAL A 35 -13.04 2.54 -15.84
C VAL A 35 -14.08 2.96 -16.87
N PHE A 36 -15.26 3.44 -16.44
CA PHE A 36 -16.28 3.94 -17.36
C PHE A 36 -15.85 5.19 -18.14
N GLU A 37 -14.94 6.01 -17.60
CA GLU A 37 -14.38 7.17 -18.31
C GLU A 37 -13.49 6.75 -19.50
N TYR A 38 -13.00 5.52 -19.50
CA TYR A 38 -12.15 4.96 -20.56
C TYR A 38 -12.89 3.98 -21.49
N VAL A 39 -14.20 3.77 -21.29
CA VAL A 39 -15.01 2.94 -22.18
C VAL A 39 -15.13 3.61 -23.55
N GLY A 40 -14.48 3.02 -24.55
CA GLY A 40 -14.41 3.54 -25.92
C GLY A 40 -13.03 4.06 -26.35
N ASP A 41 -12.06 4.12 -25.43
CA ASP A 41 -10.65 4.41 -25.73
C ASP A 41 -9.76 3.26 -25.23
N ASP A 42 -9.59 2.26 -26.09
CA ASP A 42 -8.88 1.01 -25.78
C ASP A 42 -7.42 1.25 -25.37
N ILE A 43 -6.79 2.30 -25.89
CA ILE A 43 -5.39 2.64 -25.58
C ILE A 43 -5.30 3.17 -24.15
N ARG A 44 -6.18 4.11 -23.76
CA ARG A 44 -6.18 4.66 -22.40
C ARG A 44 -6.60 3.60 -21.38
N PHE A 45 -7.57 2.76 -21.71
CA PHE A 45 -7.96 1.65 -20.84
C PHE A 45 -6.80 0.67 -20.63
N SER A 46 -6.08 0.30 -21.69
CA SER A 46 -4.90 -0.56 -21.59
C SER A 46 -3.79 0.08 -20.74
N ALA A 47 -3.53 1.37 -20.93
CA ALA A 47 -2.56 2.10 -20.12
C ALA A 47 -2.96 2.13 -18.63
N PHE A 48 -4.25 2.31 -18.34
CA PHE A 48 -4.79 2.25 -16.98
C PHE A 48 -4.59 0.88 -16.33
N LEU A 49 -4.91 -0.20 -17.04
CA LEU A 49 -4.68 -1.56 -16.54
C LEU A 49 -3.19 -1.84 -16.31
N LEU A 50 -2.32 -1.40 -17.22
CA LEU A 50 -0.87 -1.54 -17.06
C LEU A 50 -0.34 -0.76 -15.87
N ALA A 51 -0.83 0.47 -15.65
CA ALA A 51 -0.45 1.26 -14.49
C ALA A 51 -0.90 0.60 -13.18
N LEU A 52 -2.13 0.07 -13.15
CA LEU A 52 -2.68 -0.66 -12.01
C LEU A 52 -1.85 -1.90 -11.69
N VAL A 53 -1.59 -2.76 -12.70
CA VAL A 53 -0.78 -3.98 -12.53
C VAL A 53 0.67 -3.65 -12.18
N GLY A 54 1.26 -2.64 -12.81
CA GLY A 54 2.61 -2.17 -12.49
C GLY A 54 2.72 -1.70 -11.04
N GLY A 55 1.74 -0.93 -10.57
CA GLY A 55 1.58 -0.56 -9.17
C GLY A 55 1.50 -1.77 -8.26
N MET A 56 0.63 -2.73 -8.57
CA MET A 56 0.49 -3.99 -7.82
C MET A 56 1.82 -4.74 -7.68
N LEU A 57 2.58 -4.88 -8.77
CA LEU A 57 3.89 -5.54 -8.73
C LEU A 57 4.89 -4.79 -7.84
N VAL A 58 4.89 -3.44 -7.91
CA VAL A 58 5.72 -2.60 -7.03
C VAL A 58 5.32 -2.80 -5.57
N GLY A 59 4.03 -2.84 -5.25
CA GLY A 59 3.54 -3.06 -3.88
C GLY A 59 3.94 -4.41 -3.31
N VAL A 60 3.75 -5.50 -4.08
CA VAL A 60 4.21 -6.85 -3.69
C VAL A 60 5.73 -6.87 -3.53
N GLY A 61 6.48 -6.32 -4.49
CA GLY A 61 7.93 -6.30 -4.47
C GLY A 61 8.49 -5.53 -3.27
N TYR A 62 7.93 -4.34 -3.00
CA TYR A 62 8.27 -3.53 -1.84
C TYR A 62 7.95 -4.26 -0.53
N GLY A 63 6.73 -4.80 -0.40
CA GLY A 63 6.32 -5.54 0.80
C GLY A 63 7.21 -6.75 1.09
N HIS A 64 7.61 -7.47 0.04
CA HIS A 64 8.51 -8.62 0.15
C HIS A 64 9.95 -8.21 0.51
N TRP A 65 10.48 -7.19 -0.17
CA TRP A 65 11.83 -6.67 0.09
C TRP A 65 11.96 -6.08 1.49
N HIS A 66 10.99 -5.27 1.91
CA HIS A 66 10.96 -4.62 3.21
C HIS A 66 10.98 -5.66 4.36
N ARG A 67 10.28 -6.78 4.20
CA ARG A 67 10.22 -7.85 5.21
C ARG A 67 11.45 -8.75 5.24
N ARG A 68 12.09 -8.98 4.10
CA ARG A 68 13.26 -9.86 4.01
C ARG A 68 14.57 -9.18 4.41
N THR A 69 14.66 -7.87 4.28
CA THR A 69 15.90 -7.14 4.58
C THR A 69 15.99 -6.71 6.05
N GLU A 70 17.19 -6.75 6.61
CA GLU A 70 17.47 -6.18 7.94
C GLU A 70 17.18 -4.68 8.00
N THR A 71 17.39 -3.98 6.88
CA THR A 71 17.10 -2.55 6.74
C THR A 71 15.61 -2.25 6.96
N GLY A 72 14.71 -3.00 6.33
CA GLY A 72 13.26 -2.80 6.51
C GLY A 72 12.79 -3.15 7.91
N ARG A 73 13.30 -4.25 8.50
CA ARG A 73 13.04 -4.57 9.92
C ARG A 73 13.56 -3.48 10.87
N ARG A 74 14.68 -2.84 10.56
CA ARG A 74 15.24 -1.74 11.37
C ARG A 74 14.39 -0.48 11.22
N ALA A 75 13.97 -0.14 10.02
CA ALA A 75 13.10 1.00 9.74
C ALA A 75 11.75 0.86 10.45
N ASP A 76 11.16 -0.33 10.42
CA ASP A 76 9.89 -0.62 11.10
C ASP A 76 10.00 -0.48 12.63
N ARG A 77 11.07 -1.02 13.24
CA ARG A 77 11.35 -0.81 14.67
C ARG A 77 11.57 0.67 15.01
N TRP A 78 12.24 1.42 14.13
CA TRP A 78 12.45 2.86 14.32
C TRP A 78 11.14 3.63 14.27
N TYR A 79 10.25 3.27 13.35
CA TYR A 79 8.94 3.89 13.24
C TYR A 79 8.06 3.54 14.44
N ARG A 80 7.97 2.26 14.83
CA ARG A 80 7.16 1.82 15.99
C ARG A 80 7.58 2.49 17.30
N ASN A 81 8.88 2.55 17.56
CA ASN A 81 9.45 3.14 18.78
C ASN A 81 9.59 4.67 18.73
N ALA A 82 9.24 5.32 17.61
CA ALA A 82 9.34 6.77 17.48
C ALA A 82 8.25 7.48 18.31
N SER A 83 8.61 8.61 18.92
CA SER A 83 7.65 9.52 19.53
C SER A 83 6.64 10.03 18.49
N LEU A 84 5.46 10.44 18.96
CA LEU A 84 4.35 10.89 18.11
C LEU A 84 4.77 12.01 17.14
N ASN A 85 5.61 12.94 17.61
CA ASN A 85 6.16 14.04 16.80
C ASN A 85 7.07 13.52 15.66
N ARG A 86 7.86 12.47 15.91
CA ARG A 86 8.71 11.85 14.88
C ARG A 86 7.87 11.07 13.86
N LYS A 87 6.83 10.35 14.31
CA LYS A 87 5.87 9.70 13.40
C LYS A 87 5.19 10.72 12.49
N ALA A 88 4.74 11.84 13.06
CA ALA A 88 4.15 12.95 12.30
C ALA A 88 5.14 13.55 11.27
N ALA A 89 6.41 13.72 11.65
CA ALA A 89 7.45 14.19 10.72
C ALA A 89 7.68 13.21 9.56
N PHE A 90 7.69 11.89 9.82
CA PHE A 90 7.79 10.90 8.75
C PHE A 90 6.60 10.96 7.79
N VAL A 91 5.38 11.07 8.31
CA VAL A 91 4.16 11.23 7.49
C VAL A 91 4.24 12.51 6.67
N LEU A 92 4.70 13.62 7.26
CA LEU A 92 4.86 14.89 6.56
C LEU A 92 5.89 14.80 5.43
N VAL A 93 7.05 14.17 5.67
CA VAL A 93 8.08 13.98 4.65
C VAL A 93 7.55 13.09 3.52
N ALA A 94 6.84 12.01 3.85
CA ALA A 94 6.20 11.15 2.85
C ALA A 94 5.15 11.91 2.04
N ALA A 95 4.34 12.75 2.68
CA ALA A 95 3.36 13.59 2.00
C ALA A 95 4.02 14.61 1.05
N ILE A 96 5.10 15.28 1.47
CA ILE A 96 5.85 16.22 0.61
C ILE A 96 6.47 15.49 -0.58
N ALA A 97 7.08 14.32 -0.35
CA ALA A 97 7.65 13.50 -1.41
C ALA A 97 6.56 13.09 -2.41
N MET A 98 5.38 12.71 -1.92
CA MET A 98 4.23 12.34 -2.75
C MET A 98 3.70 13.53 -3.57
N ILE A 99 3.62 14.73 -2.98
CA ILE A 99 3.31 15.97 -3.71
C ILE A 99 4.34 16.22 -4.83
N GLY A 100 5.63 16.03 -4.54
CA GLY A 100 6.70 16.15 -5.52
C GLY A 100 6.56 15.17 -6.69
N VAL A 101 6.23 13.91 -6.40
CA VAL A 101 5.96 12.89 -7.43
C VAL A 101 4.75 13.28 -8.26
N ILE A 102 3.65 13.70 -7.65
CA ILE A 102 2.45 14.15 -8.36
C ILE A 102 2.78 15.33 -9.28
N TYR A 103 3.48 16.35 -8.75
CA TYR A 103 3.88 17.54 -9.52
C TYR A 103 4.77 17.19 -10.72
N LEU A 104 5.77 16.33 -10.52
CA LEU A 104 6.64 15.88 -11.60
C LEU A 104 5.84 15.12 -12.67
N THR A 105 4.94 14.24 -12.23
CA THR A 105 4.10 13.44 -13.13
C THR A 105 3.19 14.32 -13.98
N VAL A 106 2.57 15.34 -13.37
CA VAL A 106 1.75 16.34 -14.07
C VAL A 106 2.60 17.15 -15.06
N THR A 107 3.81 17.56 -14.66
CA THR A 107 4.72 18.35 -15.51
C THR A 107 5.21 17.55 -16.72
N LEU A 108 5.37 16.23 -16.57
CA LEU A 108 5.73 15.31 -17.64
C LEU A 108 4.54 14.92 -18.54
N GLY A 109 3.34 15.48 -18.29
CA GLY A 109 2.13 15.18 -19.07
C GLY A 109 1.59 13.77 -18.85
N ILE A 110 2.03 13.08 -17.79
CA ILE A 110 1.49 11.77 -17.42
C ILE A 110 0.14 12.01 -16.72
N SER A 111 -0.88 11.26 -17.13
CA SER A 111 -2.21 11.35 -16.55
C SER A 111 -2.18 11.06 -15.05
N SER A 112 -2.78 11.95 -14.25
CA SER A 112 -2.93 11.77 -12.79
C SER A 112 -3.67 10.47 -12.45
N LEU A 113 -4.61 10.05 -13.30
CA LEU A 113 -5.37 8.82 -13.12
C LEU A 113 -4.51 7.56 -13.23
N LEU A 114 -3.50 7.56 -14.12
CA LEU A 114 -2.53 6.45 -14.20
C LEU A 114 -1.66 6.39 -12.95
N LEU A 115 -1.25 7.55 -12.41
CA LEU A 115 -0.48 7.62 -11.17
C LEU A 115 -1.31 7.13 -9.98
N GLU A 116 -2.56 7.56 -9.87
CA GLU A 116 -3.50 7.13 -8.82
C GLU A 116 -3.73 5.61 -8.88
N ALA A 117 -3.95 5.07 -10.08
CA ALA A 117 -4.08 3.63 -10.30
C ALA A 117 -2.84 2.84 -9.85
N ALA A 118 -1.64 3.33 -10.20
CA ALA A 118 -0.38 2.69 -9.81
C ALA A 118 -0.12 2.77 -8.31
N LEU A 119 -0.25 3.96 -7.71
CA LEU A 119 -0.02 4.17 -6.27
C LEU A 119 -0.99 3.34 -5.43
N PHE A 120 -2.25 3.26 -5.85
CA PHE A 120 -3.21 2.43 -5.16
C PHE A 120 -2.96 0.94 -5.34
N GLY A 121 -2.68 0.49 -6.57
CA GLY A 121 -2.32 -0.91 -6.81
C GLY A 121 -1.19 -1.35 -5.89
N ALA A 122 -0.19 -0.47 -5.71
CA ALA A 122 0.92 -0.69 -4.78
C ALA A 122 0.47 -0.75 -3.31
N ALA A 123 -0.34 0.21 -2.87
CA ALA A 123 -0.83 0.26 -1.49
C ALA A 123 -1.70 -0.95 -1.14
N LEU A 124 -2.66 -1.29 -2.00
CA LEU A 124 -3.57 -2.42 -1.82
C LEU A 124 -2.81 -3.74 -1.75
N THR A 125 -1.91 -4.01 -2.70
CA THR A 125 -1.16 -5.26 -2.70
C THR A 125 -0.21 -5.37 -1.53
N ASN A 126 0.48 -4.29 -1.16
CA ASN A 126 1.31 -4.28 0.04
C ASN A 126 0.48 -4.65 1.29
N HIS A 127 -0.71 -4.06 1.43
CA HIS A 127 -1.64 -4.36 2.52
C HIS A 127 -2.16 -5.81 2.49
N LEU A 128 -2.53 -6.34 1.31
CA LEU A 128 -2.96 -7.74 1.17
C LEU A 128 -1.83 -8.72 1.50
N VAL A 129 -0.58 -8.37 1.17
CA VAL A 129 0.59 -9.17 1.57
C VAL A 129 0.77 -9.12 3.10
N ASP A 130 0.50 -7.99 3.76
CA ASP A 130 0.48 -7.89 5.23
C ASP A 130 -0.55 -8.85 5.84
N ILE A 131 -1.81 -8.80 5.37
CA ILE A 131 -2.89 -9.69 5.84
C ILE A 131 -2.55 -11.17 5.59
N GLY A 132 -2.02 -11.50 4.41
CA GLY A 132 -1.65 -12.86 4.03
C GLY A 132 -0.58 -13.46 4.95
N VAL A 133 0.42 -12.66 5.34
CA VAL A 133 1.48 -13.09 6.26
C VAL A 133 0.94 -13.33 7.68
N VAL A 134 0.00 -12.50 8.15
CA VAL A 134 -0.65 -12.71 9.45
C VAL A 134 -1.45 -14.01 9.46
N HIS A 135 -2.27 -14.24 8.43
CA HIS A 135 -3.07 -15.47 8.33
C HIS A 135 -2.23 -16.73 8.20
N SER A 136 -1.10 -16.68 7.46
CA SER A 136 -0.20 -17.83 7.36
C SER A 136 0.46 -18.17 8.69
N HIS A 137 0.80 -17.16 9.50
CA HIS A 137 1.35 -17.37 10.85
C HIS A 137 0.29 -17.92 11.83
N ALA A 138 -0.93 -17.38 11.82
CA ALA A 138 -2.02 -17.86 12.68
C ALA A 138 -2.37 -19.34 12.41
N ARG A 139 -2.38 -19.75 11.13
CA ARG A 139 -2.55 -21.17 10.75
C ARG A 139 -1.38 -22.05 11.18
N ALA A 140 -0.15 -21.58 11.06
CA ALA A 140 1.04 -22.35 11.44
C ALA A 140 1.14 -22.62 12.95
N HIS A 141 0.51 -21.78 13.77
CA HIS A 141 0.54 -21.87 15.24
C HIS A 141 -0.77 -22.34 15.89
N GLY A 142 -1.75 -22.79 15.09
CA GLY A 142 -2.95 -23.48 15.61
C GLY A 142 -3.90 -22.60 16.42
N SER A 143 -3.91 -21.28 16.19
CA SER A 143 -4.75 -20.32 16.91
C SER A 143 -6.06 -19.97 16.20
N VAL A 144 -6.54 -20.84 15.30
CA VAL A 144 -7.82 -20.71 14.57
C VAL A 144 -8.62 -21.99 14.75
#